data_AF-W6YEK4-F1
#
_entry.id   AF-W6YEK4-F1
#
_cell.length_a   1.000
_cell.length_b   1.000
_cell.length_c   1.000
_cell.angle_alpha   90.00
_cell.angle_beta   90.00
_cell.angle_gamma   90.00
#
_symmetry.space_group_name_H-M   'P 1'
#
loop_
_entity.id
_entity.type
_entity.pdbx_description
1 polymer ?
#
loop_
_entity_poly.entity_id
_entity_poly.type
_entity_poly.pdbx_seq_one_letter_code
_entity_poly.pdbx_strand_id
1 'polypeptide(L)'
;MRLWKETGLLENNVTDVTVRNRLACLKRAVKLHTQYQYTPLQNAEINKYIAKVLVSGKLVSTSACSKPLAPLAVAEDIIRFLFTCDEYRGLHFRLRNQLAFAIQLMLLIGVRPGEIIESDAWHRSNEGLHYKDIELIHQRTATYQGWLLCVKLRNHKGHRKYKKHAPTMVLYEEPLMRYMCPVTWFLFLAFADDVFQNLSSHEDLAKARPPAGSSLYRARYKKDALDRPIMRNTRADGTLFADGIWTYDCFNTALRGVGQRAGESDCTATSNAVRPQRRRDRAILRLRLCWNRQPIDNTRTRTTPGALQRL
;
A
#
# COMPACT_ATOMS: atom_id res chain seq x y z
N MET A 1 3.16 9.98 23.67
CA MET A 1 4.46 10.66 23.55
C MET A 1 5.08 10.51 22.19
N ARG A 2 4.59 11.26 21.22
CA ARG A 2 5.37 11.70 20.08
C ARG A 2 6.15 12.94 20.51
N LEU A 3 7.41 12.92 20.13
CA LEU A 3 8.24 14.12 20.11
C LEU A 3 8.00 14.77 18.76
N TRP A 4 7.34 15.92 18.74
CA TRP A 4 7.42 16.83 17.61
C TRP A 4 8.78 17.51 17.62
N LYS A 5 9.35 17.71 16.44
CA LYS A 5 10.73 18.18 16.24
C LYS A 5 10.95 19.64 16.68
N GLU A 6 9.91 20.38 17.11
CA GLU A 6 9.95 21.85 17.17
C GLU A 6 9.71 22.46 18.56
N THR A 7 9.19 21.72 19.56
CA THR A 7 8.79 22.34 20.84
C THR A 7 9.54 21.82 22.08
N GLY A 8 10.40 20.81 21.97
CA GLY A 8 11.20 20.31 23.09
C GLY A 8 10.40 19.65 24.24
N LEU A 9 9.07 19.52 24.11
CA LEU A 9 8.22 18.96 25.15
C LEU A 9 8.07 17.44 25.03
N LEU A 10 8.09 16.81 26.20
CA LEU A 10 7.97 15.38 26.43
C LEU A 10 6.46 15.06 26.68
N GLU A 11 5.81 14.39 25.74
CA GLU A 11 4.34 14.16 25.61
C GLU A 11 3.69 12.91 26.34
N ASN A 12 3.39 12.85 27.64
CA ASN A 12 2.58 11.82 28.38
C ASN A 12 2.73 10.25 28.25
N ASN A 13 3.36 9.65 27.23
CA ASN A 13 3.50 8.18 27.01
C ASN A 13 4.85 7.74 26.35
N VAL A 14 6.03 8.08 26.92
CA VAL A 14 7.32 7.70 26.29
C VAL A 14 7.46 6.19 26.38
N THR A 15 7.93 5.55 25.31
CA THR A 15 8.36 4.16 25.40
C THR A 15 9.84 4.05 25.71
N ASP A 16 10.23 2.96 26.37
CA ASP A 16 11.63 2.63 26.65
C ASP A 16 12.48 2.60 25.35
N VAL A 17 11.90 2.10 24.26
CA VAL A 17 12.50 2.16 22.91
C VAL A 17 12.75 3.60 22.46
N THR A 18 11.79 4.51 22.69
CA THR A 18 11.93 5.93 22.31
C THR A 18 13.04 6.59 23.13
N VAL A 19 13.08 6.36 24.44
CA VAL A 19 14.14 6.86 25.33
C VAL A 19 15.52 6.38 24.84
N ARG A 20 15.66 5.08 24.58
CA ARG A 20 16.93 4.51 24.11
C ARG A 20 17.36 5.07 22.76
N ASN A 21 16.43 5.27 21.82
CA ASN A 21 16.74 5.87 20.53
C ASN A 21 17.19 7.33 20.67
N ARG A 22 16.52 8.12 21.52
CA ARG A 22 16.91 9.51 21.78
C ARG A 22 18.26 9.60 22.48
N LEU A 23 18.51 8.74 23.46
CA LEU A 23 19.80 8.61 24.12
C LEU A 23 20.90 8.25 23.11
N ALA A 24 20.64 7.33 22.17
CA ALA A 24 21.61 6.98 21.13
C ALA A 24 21.91 8.15 20.18
N CYS A 25 20.93 9.02 19.89
CA CYS A 25 21.17 10.26 19.16
C CYS A 25 21.98 11.26 20.00
N LEU A 26 21.65 11.44 21.28
CA LEU A 26 22.39 12.33 22.18
C LEU A 26 23.85 11.89 22.33
N LYS A 27 24.10 10.60 22.56
CA LYS A 27 25.46 10.04 22.65
C LYS A 27 26.27 10.29 21.37
N ARG A 28 25.63 10.21 20.20
CA ARG A 28 26.26 10.54 18.93
C ARG A 28 26.62 12.03 18.83
N ALA A 29 25.72 12.92 19.25
CA ALA A 29 25.99 14.35 19.28
C ALA A 29 27.11 14.72 20.26
N VAL A 30 27.10 14.16 21.48
CA VAL A 30 28.18 14.34 22.47
C VAL A 30 29.51 13.90 21.90
N LYS A 31 29.56 12.69 21.31
CA LYS A 31 30.78 12.19 20.65
C LYS A 31 31.26 13.14 19.55
N LEU A 32 30.35 13.63 18.71
CA LEU A 32 30.70 14.52 17.60
C LEU A 32 31.29 15.85 18.09
N HIS A 33 30.70 16.47 19.11
CA HIS A 33 31.05 17.82 19.56
C HIS A 33 32.13 17.88 20.64
N THR A 34 32.30 16.81 21.42
CA THR A 34 33.22 16.79 22.58
C THR A 34 34.31 15.72 22.46
N GLN A 35 34.26 14.86 21.42
CA GLN A 35 35.07 13.64 21.29
C GLN A 35 34.91 12.63 22.43
N TYR A 36 34.03 12.91 23.39
CA TYR A 36 33.77 12.03 24.52
C TYR A 36 32.96 10.82 24.10
N GLN A 37 33.45 9.63 24.46
CA GLN A 37 32.76 8.37 24.24
C GLN A 37 32.44 7.69 25.58
N TYR A 38 31.15 7.49 25.83
CA TYR A 38 30.67 6.79 27.03
C TYR A 38 31.27 5.39 27.13
N THR A 39 31.79 5.05 28.31
CA THR A 39 32.40 3.74 28.59
C THR A 39 31.32 2.64 28.68
N PRO A 40 31.70 1.35 28.52
CA PRO A 40 30.78 0.23 28.71
C PRO A 40 30.07 0.25 30.07
N LEU A 41 30.78 0.64 31.13
CA LEU A 41 30.25 0.73 32.49
C LEU A 41 29.17 1.82 32.60
N GLN A 42 29.44 3.02 32.09
CA GLN A 42 28.44 4.10 32.05
C GLN A 42 27.22 3.72 31.21
N ASN A 43 27.42 3.02 30.09
CA ASN A 43 26.32 2.52 29.29
C ASN A 43 25.46 1.50 30.06
N ALA A 44 26.07 0.63 30.85
CA ALA A 44 25.38 -0.33 31.69
C ALA A 44 24.59 0.38 32.81
N GLU A 45 25.17 1.39 33.46
CA GLU A 45 24.50 2.21 34.48
C GLU A 45 23.28 2.94 33.92
N ILE A 46 23.42 3.57 32.76
CA ILE A 46 22.30 4.26 32.10
C ILE A 46 21.19 3.26 31.73
N ASN A 47 21.54 2.09 31.22
CA ASN A 47 20.55 1.04 30.91
C ASN A 47 19.85 0.53 32.17
N LYS A 48 20.58 0.36 33.27
CA LYS A 48 20.04 -0.03 34.59
C LYS A 48 19.09 1.04 35.11
N TYR A 49 19.42 2.32 34.96
CA TYR A 49 18.54 3.43 35.33
C TYR A 49 17.24 3.43 34.52
N ILE A 50 17.33 3.26 33.19
CA ILE A 50 16.13 3.16 32.33
C ILE A 50 15.23 2.01 32.78
N ALA A 51 15.81 0.83 33.05
CA ALA A 51 15.02 -0.35 33.44
C ALA A 51 14.44 -0.24 34.86
N LYS A 52 15.26 0.13 35.85
CA LYS A 52 14.87 0.06 37.27
C LYS A 52 14.20 1.32 37.80
N VAL A 53 14.46 2.48 37.20
CA VAL A 53 13.89 3.75 37.66
C VAL A 53 12.77 4.17 36.73
N LEU A 54 13.06 4.29 35.42
CA LEU A 54 12.07 4.83 34.48
C LEU A 54 10.94 3.84 34.18
N VAL A 55 11.25 2.57 33.93
CA VAL A 55 10.23 1.55 33.64
C VAL A 55 9.52 1.08 34.90
N SER A 56 10.25 0.68 35.95
CA SER A 56 9.62 0.22 37.20
C SER A 56 8.84 1.33 37.91
N GLY A 57 9.29 2.58 37.82
CA GLY A 57 8.57 3.75 38.32
C GLY A 57 7.38 4.19 37.46
N LYS A 58 7.05 3.44 36.39
CA LYS A 58 5.97 3.75 35.43
C LYS A 58 6.07 5.14 34.76
N LEU A 59 7.25 5.75 34.78
CA LEU A 59 7.54 7.01 34.09
C LEU A 59 7.68 6.80 32.57
N VAL A 60 8.01 5.59 32.17
CA VAL A 60 8.19 5.17 30.78
C VAL A 60 7.48 3.84 30.56
N SER A 61 6.71 3.73 29.49
CA SER A 61 5.99 2.51 29.14
C SER A 61 6.87 1.52 28.35
N THR A 62 6.66 0.23 28.55
CA THR A 62 7.18 -0.83 27.67
C THR A 62 6.15 -1.30 26.65
N SER A 63 4.89 -0.84 26.77
CA SER A 63 3.83 -1.24 25.87
C SER A 63 4.01 -0.63 24.48
N ALA A 64 3.69 -1.41 23.45
CA ALA A 64 3.61 -0.89 22.11
C ALA A 64 2.49 0.16 22.05
N CYS A 65 2.82 1.36 21.55
CA CYS A 65 1.84 2.40 21.27
C CYS A 65 0.76 1.84 20.35
N SER A 66 -0.51 1.86 20.78
CA SER A 66 -1.66 1.49 19.95
C SER A 66 -1.72 2.44 18.77
N LYS A 67 -1.43 1.94 17.58
CA LYS A 67 -1.59 2.73 16.36
C LYS A 67 -3.07 2.68 15.99
N PRO A 68 -3.73 3.84 15.81
CA PRO A 68 -5.05 3.84 15.19
C PRO A 68 -4.87 3.22 13.81
N LEU A 69 -5.61 2.16 13.53
CA LEU A 69 -5.63 1.51 12.23
C LEU A 69 -6.97 1.81 11.60
N ALA A 70 -6.93 2.24 10.34
CA ALA A 70 -8.11 2.40 9.51
C ALA A 70 -8.64 0.99 9.18
N PRO A 71 -9.87 0.68 9.59
CA PRO A 71 -10.58 -0.51 9.12
C PRO A 71 -10.76 -0.49 7.60
N LEU A 72 -11.11 -1.65 7.03
CA LEU A 72 -11.50 -1.75 5.62
C LEU A 72 -12.57 -0.72 5.25
N ALA A 73 -13.61 -0.56 6.08
CA ALA A 73 -14.70 0.38 5.83
C ALA A 73 -14.21 1.83 5.67
N VAL A 74 -13.25 2.26 6.47
CA VAL A 74 -12.66 3.61 6.35
C VAL A 74 -11.89 3.75 5.03
N ALA A 75 -11.16 2.73 4.59
CA ALA A 75 -10.49 2.77 3.30
C ALA A 75 -11.48 2.80 2.12
N GLU A 76 -12.59 2.04 2.22
CA GLU A 76 -13.70 2.07 1.26
C GLU A 76 -14.34 3.46 1.21
N ASP A 77 -14.62 4.06 2.37
CA ASP A 77 -15.21 5.40 2.47
C ASP A 77 -14.30 6.48 1.93
N ILE A 78 -12.99 6.44 2.22
CA ILE A 78 -12.01 7.37 1.66
C ILE A 78 -11.97 7.26 0.13
N ILE A 79 -11.92 6.03 -0.41
CA ILE A 79 -11.90 5.83 -1.87
C ILE A 79 -13.21 6.29 -2.50
N ARG A 80 -14.36 5.94 -1.91
CA ARG A 80 -15.67 6.40 -2.37
C ARG A 80 -15.75 7.93 -2.35
N PHE A 81 -15.36 8.56 -1.26
CA PHE A 81 -15.34 10.02 -1.11
C PHE A 81 -14.51 10.67 -2.21
N LEU A 82 -13.30 10.16 -2.49
CA LEU A 82 -12.38 10.69 -3.50
C LEU A 82 -13.00 10.85 -4.90
N PHE A 83 -13.96 10.00 -5.25
CA PHE A 83 -14.61 10.00 -6.58
C PHE A 83 -16.05 10.49 -6.58
N THR A 84 -16.79 10.32 -5.49
CA THR A 84 -18.24 10.61 -5.46
C THR A 84 -18.59 11.91 -4.73
N CYS A 85 -17.76 12.35 -3.78
CA CYS A 85 -18.09 13.46 -2.89
C CYS A 85 -17.03 14.56 -2.86
N ASP A 86 -15.80 14.29 -3.30
CA ASP A 86 -14.70 15.25 -3.21
C ASP A 86 -14.81 16.35 -4.29
N GLU A 87 -15.52 17.42 -3.94
CA GLU A 87 -15.69 18.65 -4.72
C GLU A 87 -14.39 19.44 -4.91
N TYR A 88 -13.32 19.08 -4.20
CA TYR A 88 -12.03 19.76 -4.28
C TYR A 88 -11.37 19.57 -5.66
N ARG A 89 -11.52 20.57 -6.53
CA ARG A 89 -10.99 20.55 -7.91
C ARG A 89 -9.46 20.60 -7.99
N GLY A 90 -8.76 20.90 -6.90
CA GLY A 90 -7.30 21.08 -6.91
C GLY A 90 -6.47 19.79 -6.98
N LEU A 91 -7.08 18.60 -6.83
CA LEU A 91 -6.35 17.34 -6.93
C LEU A 91 -6.46 16.76 -8.35
N HIS A 92 -5.35 16.81 -9.09
CA HIS A 92 -5.25 16.30 -10.47
C HIS A 92 -5.78 14.85 -10.57
N PHE A 93 -6.51 14.53 -11.65
CA PHE A 93 -7.19 13.23 -11.81
C PHE A 93 -6.21 12.06 -11.69
N ARG A 94 -5.00 12.17 -12.26
CA ARG A 94 -3.93 11.17 -12.08
C ARG A 94 -3.58 10.96 -10.60
N LEU A 95 -3.46 12.01 -9.79
CA LEU A 95 -3.13 11.88 -8.37
C LEU A 95 -4.24 11.18 -7.60
N ARG A 96 -5.52 11.46 -7.92
CA ARG A 96 -6.66 10.75 -7.32
C ARG A 96 -6.56 9.25 -7.57
N ASN A 97 -6.34 8.84 -8.82
CA ASN A 97 -6.21 7.42 -9.19
C ASN A 97 -4.97 6.75 -8.54
N GLN A 98 -3.82 7.44 -8.49
CA GLN A 98 -2.62 6.94 -7.81
C GLN A 98 -2.83 6.79 -6.30
N LEU A 99 -3.54 7.73 -5.68
CA LEU A 99 -3.88 7.68 -4.26
C LEU A 99 -4.79 6.48 -3.96
N ALA A 100 -5.83 6.25 -4.77
CA ALA A 100 -6.69 5.09 -4.65
C ALA A 100 -5.90 3.78 -4.78
N PHE A 101 -5.03 3.68 -5.79
CA PHE A 101 -4.17 2.51 -5.95
C PHE A 101 -3.22 2.31 -4.76
N ALA A 102 -2.63 3.38 -4.23
CA ALA A 102 -1.75 3.31 -3.07
C ALA A 102 -2.48 2.83 -1.81
N ILE A 103 -3.70 3.33 -1.56
CA ILE A 103 -4.57 2.88 -0.47
C ILE A 103 -4.87 1.39 -0.62
N GLN A 104 -5.21 0.92 -1.82
CA GLN A 104 -5.44 -0.49 -2.10
C GLN A 104 -4.20 -1.35 -1.82
N LEU A 105 -3.01 -0.95 -2.26
CA LEU A 105 -1.79 -1.70 -1.97
C LEU A 105 -1.55 -1.79 -0.46
N MET A 106 -1.67 -0.68 0.27
CA MET A 106 -1.50 -0.67 1.73
C MET A 106 -2.52 -1.56 2.44
N LEU A 107 -3.78 -1.53 2.00
CA LEU A 107 -4.88 -2.30 2.56
C LEU A 107 -4.76 -3.81 2.26
N LEU A 108 -4.53 -4.19 1.01
CA LEU A 108 -4.62 -5.58 0.56
C LEU A 108 -3.37 -6.41 0.92
N ILE A 109 -2.18 -5.83 0.76
CA ILE A 109 -0.91 -6.53 0.96
C ILE A 109 -0.10 -6.02 2.17
N GLY A 110 -0.51 -4.90 2.79
CA GLY A 110 0.11 -4.38 4.00
C GLY A 110 1.45 -3.72 3.76
N VAL A 111 1.69 -3.17 2.57
CA VAL A 111 2.95 -2.48 2.23
C VAL A 111 3.05 -1.16 2.99
N ARG A 112 4.30 -0.74 3.25
CA ARG A 112 4.56 0.63 3.73
C ARG A 112 4.60 1.59 2.54
N PRO A 113 4.27 2.87 2.74
CA PRO A 113 4.42 3.89 1.70
C PRO A 113 5.82 3.88 1.09
N GLY A 114 6.88 3.86 1.90
CA GLY A 114 8.27 3.81 1.41
C GLY A 114 8.67 2.53 0.66
N GLU A 115 7.77 1.56 0.49
CA GLU A 115 7.95 0.42 -0.41
C GLU A 115 7.37 0.68 -1.82
N ILE A 116 6.42 1.61 -1.94
CA ILE A 116 5.72 1.94 -3.19
C ILE A 116 6.06 3.33 -3.75
N ILE A 117 6.45 4.26 -2.88
CA ILE A 117 6.84 5.65 -3.20
C ILE A 117 8.19 5.99 -2.57
N GLU A 118 8.76 7.15 -2.92
CA GLU A 118 10.02 7.59 -2.32
C GLU A 118 9.87 7.79 -0.82
N SER A 119 10.73 7.09 -0.08
CA SER A 119 10.79 7.16 1.38
C SER A 119 11.60 8.38 1.83
N ASP A 120 11.20 9.04 2.92
CA ASP A 120 11.99 10.14 3.53
C ASP A 120 13.42 9.73 3.89
N ALA A 121 13.59 8.51 4.42
CA ALA A 121 14.91 7.95 4.74
C ALA A 121 15.82 7.77 3.51
N TRP A 122 15.27 7.88 2.30
CA TRP A 122 15.93 7.74 1.01
C TRP A 122 15.50 8.88 0.08
N HIS A 123 15.44 10.10 0.62
CA HIS A 123 15.03 11.27 -0.13
C HIS A 123 15.94 11.50 -1.35
N ARG A 124 15.35 11.86 -2.51
CA ARG A 124 16.01 12.04 -3.82
C ARG A 124 16.64 10.77 -4.41
N SER A 125 16.22 9.60 -3.96
CA SER A 125 16.65 8.33 -4.56
C SER A 125 15.84 7.95 -5.79
N ASN A 126 14.65 8.55 -5.96
CA ASN A 126 13.65 8.14 -6.95
C ASN A 126 13.27 6.65 -6.82
N GLU A 127 13.47 6.04 -5.65
CA GLU A 127 13.17 4.64 -5.41
C GLU A 127 11.71 4.43 -5.01
N GLY A 128 11.06 3.49 -5.67
CA GLY A 128 9.73 2.98 -5.31
C GLY A 128 9.26 1.96 -6.34
N LEU A 129 7.94 1.85 -6.51
CA LEU A 129 7.36 0.86 -7.42
C LEU A 129 7.39 1.37 -8.87
N HIS A 130 8.04 0.60 -9.73
CA HIS A 130 8.16 0.85 -11.16
C HIS A 130 7.35 -0.18 -11.95
N TYR A 131 7.07 0.07 -13.23
CA TYR A 131 6.34 -0.90 -14.03
C TYR A 131 7.06 -2.25 -14.14
N LYS A 132 8.39 -2.27 -14.17
CA LYS A 132 9.18 -3.53 -14.08
C LYS A 132 8.93 -4.37 -12.83
N ASP A 133 8.31 -3.79 -11.80
CA ASP A 133 8.02 -4.48 -10.53
C ASP A 133 6.63 -5.11 -10.48
N ILE A 134 5.77 -4.86 -11.48
CA ILE A 134 4.43 -5.44 -11.56
C ILE A 134 4.29 -6.24 -12.84
N GLU A 135 3.98 -7.54 -12.73
CA GLU A 135 3.51 -8.32 -13.86
C GLU A 135 1.98 -8.38 -13.86
N LEU A 136 1.36 -7.98 -14.97
CA LEU A 136 -0.06 -8.19 -15.23
C LEU A 136 -0.22 -9.53 -15.98
N ILE A 137 -0.97 -10.44 -15.36
CA ILE A 137 -1.20 -11.79 -15.88
C ILE A 137 -2.69 -12.03 -15.99
N HIS A 138 -3.15 -12.56 -17.11
CA HIS A 138 -4.50 -13.12 -17.23
C HIS A 138 -4.42 -14.63 -17.07
N GLN A 139 -5.05 -15.14 -16.02
CA GLN A 139 -5.07 -16.57 -15.70
C GLN A 139 -6.43 -17.16 -16.09
N ARG A 140 -6.39 -18.31 -16.76
CA ARG A 140 -7.57 -19.10 -17.11
C ARG A 140 -7.33 -20.54 -16.69
N THR A 141 -7.80 -20.89 -15.51
CA THR A 141 -7.81 -22.25 -14.95
C THR A 141 -9.25 -22.66 -14.65
N ALA A 142 -9.45 -23.93 -14.31
CA ALA A 142 -10.76 -24.42 -13.84
C ALA A 142 -11.27 -23.68 -12.59
N THR A 143 -10.35 -23.13 -11.79
CA THR A 143 -10.64 -22.49 -10.49
C THR A 143 -10.69 -20.97 -10.54
N TYR A 144 -10.08 -20.33 -11.54
CA TYR A 144 -10.00 -18.88 -11.64
C TYR A 144 -9.88 -18.44 -13.10
N GLN A 145 -10.71 -17.47 -13.46
CA GLN A 145 -10.62 -16.77 -14.73
C GLN A 145 -10.62 -15.26 -14.47
N GLY A 146 -9.51 -14.59 -14.77
CA GLY A 146 -9.39 -13.15 -14.59
C GLY A 146 -7.95 -12.66 -14.60
N TRP A 147 -7.79 -11.36 -14.45
CA TRP A 147 -6.51 -10.70 -14.35
C TRP A 147 -5.94 -10.77 -12.93
N LEU A 148 -4.62 -10.72 -12.80
CA LEU A 148 -3.92 -10.65 -11.52
C LEU A 148 -2.66 -9.78 -11.64
N LEU A 149 -2.29 -9.13 -10.54
CA LEU A 149 -1.04 -8.39 -10.42
C LEU A 149 -0.07 -9.18 -9.54
N CYS A 150 1.11 -9.48 -10.08
CA CYS A 150 2.24 -9.93 -9.29
C CYS A 150 3.14 -8.74 -8.98
N VAL A 151 3.09 -8.25 -7.74
CA VAL A 151 3.80 -7.05 -7.27
C VAL A 151 5.07 -7.47 -6.53
N LYS A 152 6.23 -7.12 -7.07
CA LYS A 152 7.54 -7.38 -6.47
C LYS A 152 8.01 -6.22 -5.60
N LEU A 153 8.15 -6.47 -4.30
CA LEU A 153 8.49 -5.43 -3.32
C LEU A 153 10.01 -5.32 -3.14
N ARG A 154 10.70 -4.66 -4.07
CA ARG A 154 12.17 -4.47 -4.03
C ARG A 154 12.63 -3.65 -2.82
N ASN A 155 11.81 -2.70 -2.37
CA ASN A 155 12.20 -1.70 -1.36
C ASN A 155 11.82 -2.08 0.08
N HIS A 156 11.62 -3.39 0.32
CA HIS A 156 11.22 -3.90 1.62
C HIS A 156 12.24 -3.55 2.72
N LYS A 157 11.74 -3.05 3.85
CA LYS A 157 12.57 -2.57 4.96
C LYS A 157 13.49 -3.70 5.46
N GLY A 158 14.78 -3.40 5.60
CA GLY A 158 15.79 -4.35 6.08
C GLY A 158 16.32 -5.31 5.02
N HIS A 159 15.69 -5.40 3.84
CA HIS A 159 16.04 -6.36 2.79
C HIS A 159 16.37 -5.74 1.44
N ARG A 160 16.51 -4.40 1.36
CA ARG A 160 16.77 -3.66 0.10
C ARG A 160 18.02 -4.13 -0.66
N LYS A 161 19.09 -4.54 0.05
CA LYS A 161 20.33 -5.00 -0.58
C LYS A 161 20.24 -6.42 -1.17
N TYR A 162 19.26 -7.22 -0.72
CA TYR A 162 19.14 -8.64 -1.07
C TYR A 162 18.03 -8.87 -2.08
N LYS A 163 18.30 -8.58 -3.35
CA LYS A 163 17.32 -8.68 -4.46
C LYS A 163 16.69 -10.08 -4.62
N LYS A 164 17.37 -11.15 -4.18
CA LYS A 164 16.86 -12.53 -4.21
C LYS A 164 15.66 -12.78 -3.29
N HIS A 165 15.46 -11.95 -2.27
CA HIS A 165 14.43 -12.15 -1.24
C HIS A 165 13.31 -11.09 -1.28
N ALA A 166 13.21 -10.30 -2.36
CA ALA A 166 12.10 -9.36 -2.52
C ALA A 166 10.78 -10.14 -2.60
N PRO A 167 9.85 -9.97 -1.65
CA PRO A 167 8.61 -10.72 -1.66
C PRO A 167 7.74 -10.31 -2.85
N THR A 168 7.17 -11.30 -3.52
CA THR A 168 6.16 -11.10 -4.58
C THR A 168 4.78 -11.33 -3.99
N MET A 169 3.92 -10.32 -4.09
CA MET A 169 2.54 -10.39 -3.65
C MET A 169 1.62 -10.55 -4.86
N VAL A 170 0.59 -11.40 -4.74
CA VAL A 170 -0.41 -11.59 -5.79
C VAL A 170 -1.71 -10.90 -5.38
N LEU A 171 -2.21 -10.02 -6.25
CA LEU A 171 -3.50 -9.35 -6.12
C LEU A 171 -4.42 -9.83 -7.25
N TYR A 172 -5.61 -10.28 -6.88
CA TYR A 172 -6.59 -10.78 -7.84
C TYR A 172 -7.49 -9.66 -8.34
N GLU A 173 -8.06 -9.86 -9.53
CA GLU A 173 -9.14 -9.03 -10.03
C GLU A 173 -10.39 -9.27 -9.18
N GLU A 174 -11.03 -8.17 -8.77
CA GLU A 174 -12.33 -8.17 -8.11
C GLU A 174 -13.37 -7.56 -9.07
N PRO A 175 -14.12 -8.38 -9.82
CA PRO A 175 -15.04 -7.88 -10.82
C PRO A 175 -16.32 -7.28 -10.25
N LEU A 176 -16.75 -7.68 -9.05
CA LEU A 176 -18.01 -7.22 -8.44
C LEU A 176 -17.86 -5.86 -7.74
N MET A 177 -16.65 -5.54 -7.27
CA MET A 177 -16.33 -4.28 -6.61
C MET A 177 -15.17 -3.58 -7.30
N ARG A 178 -15.41 -3.09 -8.53
CA ARG A 178 -14.39 -2.46 -9.38
C ARG A 178 -13.66 -1.28 -8.71
N TYR A 179 -14.36 -0.50 -7.89
CA TYR A 179 -13.75 0.61 -7.13
C TYR A 179 -12.78 0.13 -6.03
N MET A 180 -12.89 -1.12 -5.57
CA MET A 180 -11.93 -1.76 -4.66
C MET A 180 -10.96 -2.71 -5.37
N CYS A 181 -11.06 -2.83 -6.70
CA CYS A 181 -10.25 -3.77 -7.45
C CYS A 181 -8.85 -3.20 -7.71
N PRO A 182 -7.77 -3.78 -7.15
CA PRO A 182 -6.42 -3.28 -7.37
C PRO A 182 -5.99 -3.39 -8.85
N VAL A 183 -6.48 -4.41 -9.55
CA VAL A 183 -6.23 -4.60 -10.99
C VAL A 183 -6.82 -3.45 -11.80
N THR A 184 -8.05 -3.03 -11.49
CA THR A 184 -8.72 -1.91 -12.18
C THR A 184 -7.91 -0.61 -12.04
N TRP A 185 -7.46 -0.29 -10.83
CA TRP A 185 -6.63 0.90 -10.61
C TRP A 185 -5.27 0.81 -11.31
N PHE A 186 -4.60 -0.35 -11.27
CA PHE A 186 -3.36 -0.53 -12.01
C PHE A 186 -3.55 -0.36 -13.51
N LEU A 187 -4.58 -0.99 -14.10
CA LEU A 187 -4.89 -0.88 -15.52
C LEU A 187 -5.14 0.56 -15.92
N PHE A 188 -5.92 1.30 -15.13
CA PHE A 188 -6.14 2.72 -15.36
C PHE A 188 -4.81 3.49 -15.44
N LEU A 189 -3.91 3.27 -14.49
CA LEU A 189 -2.61 3.94 -14.46
C LEU A 189 -1.72 3.53 -15.65
N ALA A 190 -1.69 2.25 -15.99
CA ALA A 190 -0.88 1.69 -17.05
C ALA A 190 -1.34 2.13 -18.45
N PHE A 191 -2.64 2.24 -18.68
CA PHE A 191 -3.19 2.79 -19.92
C PHE A 191 -2.95 4.29 -20.04
N ALA A 192 -3.13 5.05 -18.96
CA ALA A 192 -2.84 6.48 -18.95
C ALA A 192 -1.34 6.79 -19.18
N ASP A 193 -0.46 5.83 -18.94
CA ASP A 193 0.97 5.93 -19.18
C ASP A 193 1.40 5.22 -20.49
N ASP A 194 0.46 4.63 -21.24
CA ASP A 194 0.72 3.92 -22.49
C ASP A 194 1.85 2.87 -22.39
N VAL A 195 1.76 2.03 -21.35
CA VAL A 195 2.84 1.11 -20.93
C VAL A 195 2.86 -0.19 -21.72
N PHE A 196 1.71 -0.65 -22.22
CA PHE A 196 1.60 -1.97 -22.85
C PHE A 196 2.05 -1.92 -24.32
N GLN A 197 2.66 -3.01 -24.81
CA GLN A 197 3.02 -3.14 -26.23
C GLN A 197 1.82 -3.51 -27.10
N ASN A 198 0.97 -4.43 -26.60
CA ASN A 198 -0.06 -5.12 -27.40
C ASN A 198 -1.47 -4.98 -26.80
N LEU A 199 -1.65 -4.08 -25.84
CA LEU A 199 -2.94 -3.83 -25.20
C LEU A 199 -3.16 -2.33 -25.22
N SER A 200 -4.03 -1.86 -26.10
CA SER A 200 -4.33 -0.44 -26.28
C SER A 200 -5.68 -0.04 -25.69
N SER A 201 -6.57 -1.01 -25.50
CA SER A 201 -7.96 -0.76 -25.11
C SER A 201 -8.48 -1.80 -24.12
N HIS A 202 -9.66 -1.50 -23.55
CA HIS A 202 -10.41 -2.47 -22.74
C HIS A 202 -10.82 -3.71 -23.55
N GLU A 203 -11.14 -3.56 -24.84
CA GLU A 203 -11.47 -4.70 -25.70
C GLU A 203 -10.30 -5.66 -25.86
N ASP A 204 -9.07 -5.14 -25.95
CA ASP A 204 -7.88 -5.97 -26.05
C ASP A 204 -7.69 -6.84 -24.80
N LEU A 205 -8.05 -6.30 -23.62
CA LEU A 205 -8.05 -7.08 -22.38
C LEU A 205 -9.08 -8.21 -22.42
N ALA A 206 -10.28 -7.95 -22.93
CA ALA A 206 -11.33 -8.97 -23.05
C ALA A 206 -10.97 -10.06 -24.07
N LYS A 207 -10.21 -9.71 -25.11
CA LYS A 207 -9.72 -10.62 -26.16
C LYS A 207 -8.45 -11.36 -25.77
N ALA A 208 -7.72 -10.92 -24.73
CA ALA A 208 -6.49 -11.57 -24.29
C ALA A 208 -6.73 -13.05 -23.93
N ARG A 209 -5.93 -13.95 -24.51
CA ARG A 209 -6.01 -15.40 -24.25
C ARG A 209 -4.63 -15.96 -23.98
N PRO A 210 -4.48 -16.91 -23.04
CA PRO A 210 -3.26 -17.69 -22.90
C PRO A 210 -2.88 -18.37 -24.22
N PRO A 211 -1.58 -18.46 -24.56
CA PRO A 211 -1.14 -19.23 -25.71
C PRO A 211 -1.46 -20.72 -25.50
N ALA A 212 -1.51 -21.48 -26.61
CA ALA A 212 -1.76 -22.92 -26.57
C ALA A 212 -0.77 -23.62 -25.62
N GLY A 213 -1.30 -24.49 -24.74
CA GLY A 213 -0.51 -25.19 -23.72
C GLY A 213 -0.21 -24.39 -22.45
N SER A 214 -0.62 -23.13 -22.35
CA SER A 214 -0.49 -22.30 -21.15
C SER A 214 -1.86 -21.95 -20.56
N SER A 215 -1.94 -21.86 -19.23
CA SER A 215 -3.10 -21.28 -18.53
C SER A 215 -2.93 -19.77 -18.26
N LEU A 216 -1.79 -19.20 -18.62
CA LEU A 216 -1.40 -17.83 -18.31
C LEU A 216 -1.09 -17.04 -19.59
N TYR A 217 -1.69 -15.87 -19.72
CA TYR A 217 -1.27 -14.81 -20.63
C TYR A 217 -0.54 -13.73 -19.82
N ARG A 218 0.64 -13.31 -20.28
CA ARG A 218 1.44 -12.27 -19.64
C ARG A 218 1.43 -11.02 -20.51
N ALA A 219 0.98 -9.90 -19.96
CA ALA A 219 1.01 -8.63 -20.68
C ALA A 219 2.46 -8.19 -20.93
N ARG A 220 2.76 -7.67 -22.13
CA ARG A 220 4.09 -7.18 -22.51
C ARG A 220 4.15 -5.67 -22.36
N TYR A 221 5.22 -5.16 -21.75
CA TYR A 221 5.40 -3.72 -21.50
C TYR A 221 6.45 -3.15 -22.43
N LYS A 222 6.28 -1.90 -22.87
CA LYS A 222 7.28 -1.18 -23.67
C LYS A 222 8.57 -1.04 -22.87
N LYS A 223 9.72 -1.16 -23.52
CA LYS A 223 11.02 -1.21 -22.83
C LYS A 223 11.32 0.09 -22.08
N ASP A 224 10.96 1.21 -22.68
CA ASP A 224 11.08 2.57 -22.13
C ASP A 224 10.13 2.82 -20.93
N ALA A 225 9.03 2.08 -20.83
CA ALA A 225 8.08 2.23 -19.72
C ALA A 225 8.50 1.46 -18.45
N LEU A 226 9.40 0.48 -18.56
CA LEU A 226 9.79 -0.40 -17.44
C LEU A 226 10.39 0.36 -16.25
N ASP A 227 11.20 1.38 -16.54
CA ASP A 227 11.87 2.22 -15.54
C ASP A 227 11.06 3.47 -15.18
N ARG A 228 9.82 3.58 -15.66
CA ARG A 228 8.91 4.65 -15.23
C ARG A 228 8.26 4.28 -13.89
N PRO A 229 8.19 5.20 -12.92
CA PRO A 229 7.48 4.97 -11.68
C PRO A 229 5.97 4.89 -11.94
N ILE A 230 5.29 3.99 -11.21
CA ILE A 230 3.83 3.86 -11.30
C ILE A 230 3.16 5.05 -10.61
N MET A 231 3.69 5.42 -9.42
CA MET A 231 3.25 6.56 -8.62
C MET A 231 4.08 7.78 -9.00
N ARG A 232 3.66 8.53 -10.01
CA ARG A 232 4.36 9.70 -10.54
C ARG A 232 4.04 10.95 -9.72
N ASN A 233 5.05 11.79 -9.52
CA ASN A 233 4.90 13.09 -8.88
C ASN A 233 4.26 14.10 -9.84
N THR A 234 3.76 15.19 -9.27
CA THR A 234 3.21 16.34 -10.01
C THR A 234 4.03 17.59 -9.73
N ARG A 235 4.17 18.43 -10.75
CA ARG A 235 4.70 19.78 -10.64
C ARG A 235 3.63 20.72 -10.06
N ALA A 236 4.07 21.91 -9.65
CA ALA A 236 3.19 22.94 -9.10
C ALA A 236 2.12 23.42 -10.11
N ASP A 237 2.42 23.34 -11.41
CA ASP A 237 1.48 23.64 -12.51
C ASP A 237 0.47 22.51 -12.79
N GLY A 238 0.51 21.42 -12.00
CA GLY A 238 -0.37 20.26 -12.16
C GLY A 238 0.10 19.24 -13.21
N THR A 239 1.18 19.51 -13.93
CA THR A 239 1.75 18.55 -14.91
C THR A 239 2.45 17.39 -14.20
N LEU A 240 2.43 16.21 -14.82
CA LEU A 240 3.09 15.03 -14.27
C LEU A 240 4.57 15.03 -14.60
N PHE A 241 5.39 14.63 -13.63
CA PHE A 241 6.77 14.26 -13.93
C PHE A 241 6.77 13.02 -14.82
N ALA A 242 7.64 13.02 -15.84
CA ALA A 242 7.83 11.85 -16.69
C ALA A 242 8.36 10.67 -15.86
N ASP A 243 9.45 10.91 -15.12
CA ASP A 243 10.19 9.86 -14.41
C ASP A 243 10.32 10.10 -12.89
N GLY A 244 9.76 11.20 -12.39
CA GLY A 244 9.80 11.55 -10.98
C GLY A 244 8.76 10.77 -10.18
N ILE A 245 9.18 9.99 -9.20
CA ILE A 245 8.30 9.27 -8.30
C ILE A 245 7.69 10.21 -7.24
N TRP A 246 6.48 9.89 -6.80
CA TRP A 246 5.80 10.59 -5.72
C TRP A 246 6.61 10.49 -4.42
N THR A 247 6.73 11.61 -3.69
CA THR A 247 7.42 11.65 -2.41
C THR A 247 6.47 11.34 -1.25
N TYR A 248 7.02 10.85 -0.15
CA TYR A 248 6.24 10.58 1.06
C TYR A 248 5.51 11.82 1.58
N ASP A 249 6.13 13.00 1.55
CA ASP A 249 5.50 14.26 1.98
C ASP A 249 4.28 14.61 1.13
N CYS A 250 4.41 14.56 -0.21
CA CYS A 250 3.30 14.84 -1.10
C CYS A 250 2.18 13.81 -0.96
N PHE A 251 2.52 12.52 -0.82
CA PHE A 251 1.57 11.45 -0.57
C PHE A 251 0.83 11.62 0.76
N ASN A 252 1.55 11.86 1.85
CA ASN A 252 0.97 12.01 3.17
C ASN A 252 0.09 13.28 3.25
N THR A 253 0.48 14.35 2.57
CA THR A 253 -0.34 15.57 2.45
C THR A 253 -1.64 15.29 1.69
N ALA A 254 -1.56 14.59 0.55
CA ALA A 254 -2.75 14.23 -0.23
C ALA A 254 -3.69 13.31 0.57
N LEU A 255 -3.16 12.26 1.19
CA LEU A 255 -3.94 11.31 1.99
C LEU A 255 -4.62 11.99 3.19
N ARG A 256 -3.88 12.83 3.93
CA ARG A 256 -4.44 13.59 5.06
C ARG A 256 -5.51 14.56 4.61
N GLY A 257 -5.26 15.32 3.55
CA GLY A 257 -6.23 16.28 3.03
C GLY A 257 -7.52 15.60 2.62
N VAL A 258 -7.44 14.45 1.93
CA VAL A 258 -8.64 13.67 1.55
C VAL A 258 -9.35 13.13 2.79
N GLY A 259 -8.62 12.55 3.74
CA GLY A 259 -9.24 12.02 4.96
C GLY A 259 -9.94 13.10 5.78
N GLN A 260 -9.31 14.25 5.99
CA GLN A 260 -9.92 15.39 6.68
C GLN A 260 -11.21 15.83 6.00
N ARG A 261 -11.22 15.93 4.67
CA ARG A 261 -12.44 16.28 3.90
C ARG A 261 -13.51 15.19 3.95
N ALA A 262 -13.11 13.93 4.07
CA ALA A 262 -14.01 12.80 4.29
C ALA A 262 -14.58 12.74 5.72
N GLY A 263 -14.18 13.64 6.62
CA GLY A 263 -14.59 13.64 8.03
C GLY A 263 -13.78 12.70 8.92
N GLU A 264 -12.70 12.12 8.41
CA GLU A 264 -11.80 11.27 9.18
C GLU A 264 -10.87 12.10 10.07
N SER A 265 -10.77 11.71 11.34
CA SER A 265 -9.85 12.35 12.29
C SER A 265 -8.38 12.24 11.83
N ASP A 266 -7.55 13.22 12.20
CA ASP A 266 -6.12 13.32 11.81
C ASP A 266 -5.28 12.08 12.13
N CYS A 267 -5.76 11.22 13.03
CA CYS A 267 -5.09 10.00 13.44
C CYS A 267 -5.37 8.81 12.51
N THR A 268 -6.58 8.71 11.93
CA THR A 268 -7.04 7.62 11.06
C THR A 268 -6.67 7.84 9.59
N ALA A 269 -6.54 9.10 9.17
CA ALA A 269 -6.12 9.49 7.82
C ALA A 269 -4.60 9.56 7.60
N THR A 270 -3.81 8.73 8.30
CA THR A 270 -2.36 8.66 8.07
C THR A 270 -1.95 7.37 7.40
N SER A 271 -0.87 7.43 6.62
CA SER A 271 -0.30 6.26 5.94
C SER A 271 0.10 5.10 6.88
N ASN A 272 0.27 5.40 8.17
CA ASN A 272 0.51 4.42 9.21
C ASN A 272 -0.77 3.71 9.69
N ALA A 273 -1.92 4.35 9.53
CA ALA A 273 -3.23 3.85 9.92
C ALA A 273 -3.85 2.93 8.86
N VAL A 274 -3.63 3.14 7.57
CA VAL A 274 -4.21 2.32 6.46
C VAL A 274 -3.64 0.88 6.37
N ARG A 275 -3.02 0.35 7.43
CA ARG A 275 -2.42 -0.99 7.43
C ARG A 275 -3.29 -1.99 8.22
N PRO A 276 -3.55 -3.20 7.69
CA PRO A 276 -4.33 -4.20 8.42
C PRO A 276 -3.62 -4.70 9.69
N GLN A 277 -4.39 -4.97 10.76
CA GLN A 277 -3.89 -5.56 12.01
C GLN A 277 -3.74 -7.08 11.83
N ARG A 278 -2.51 -7.56 11.65
CA ARG A 278 -2.17 -9.01 11.67
C ARG A 278 -2.87 -9.85 10.58
N ARG A 279 -2.51 -11.14 10.49
CA ARG A 279 -2.93 -12.10 9.45
C ARG A 279 -4.45 -12.33 9.35
N ARG A 280 -5.25 -11.93 10.34
CA ARG A 280 -6.70 -12.21 10.41
C ARG A 280 -7.53 -11.31 9.49
N ASP A 281 -7.26 -10.02 9.42
CA ASP A 281 -7.99 -9.11 8.50
C ASP A 281 -7.67 -9.43 7.04
N ARG A 282 -6.42 -9.84 6.77
CA ARG A 282 -6.02 -10.40 5.46
C ARG A 282 -6.79 -11.67 5.10
N ALA A 283 -7.07 -12.52 6.09
CA ALA A 283 -7.90 -13.70 5.89
C ALA A 283 -9.36 -13.30 5.67
N ILE A 284 -9.91 -12.31 6.38
CA ILE A 284 -11.29 -11.84 6.18
C ILE A 284 -11.45 -11.13 4.83
N LEU A 285 -10.46 -10.35 4.37
CA LEU A 285 -10.48 -9.74 3.04
C LEU A 285 -10.32 -10.79 1.95
N ARG A 286 -9.35 -11.72 2.10
CA ARG A 286 -9.25 -12.87 1.20
C ARG A 286 -10.52 -13.68 1.21
N LEU A 287 -11.15 -13.90 2.36
CA LEU A 287 -12.41 -14.61 2.46
C LEU A 287 -13.53 -13.81 1.82
N ARG A 288 -13.74 -12.51 2.07
CA ARG A 288 -14.77 -11.70 1.39
C ARG A 288 -14.57 -11.63 -0.13
N LEU A 289 -13.34 -11.48 -0.59
CA LEU A 289 -12.98 -11.51 -2.02
C LEU A 289 -12.97 -12.95 -2.60
N CYS A 290 -12.92 -13.99 -1.76
CA CYS A 290 -12.98 -15.40 -2.16
C CYS A 290 -14.37 -16.05 -1.95
N TRP A 291 -15.28 -15.49 -1.15
CA TRP A 291 -16.50 -16.17 -0.69
C TRP A 291 -17.68 -15.90 -1.62
N ASN A 292 -17.63 -14.84 -2.43
CA ASN A 292 -18.58 -14.66 -3.54
C ASN A 292 -18.33 -15.65 -4.72
N ARG A 293 -17.66 -16.79 -4.46
CA ARG A 293 -17.31 -17.88 -5.40
C ARG A 293 -18.26 -19.08 -5.29
N GLN A 294 -19.57 -18.85 -5.24
CA GLN A 294 -20.52 -19.91 -5.59
C GLN A 294 -20.91 -19.69 -7.06
N PRO A 295 -20.79 -20.69 -7.94
CA PRO A 295 -21.38 -20.59 -9.26
C PRO A 295 -22.90 -20.46 -9.09
N ILE A 296 -23.49 -19.44 -9.71
CA ILE A 296 -24.94 -19.45 -9.98
C ILE A 296 -25.14 -20.61 -10.95
N ASP A 297 -25.55 -21.76 -10.40
CA ASP A 297 -25.94 -22.93 -11.17
C ASP A 297 -27.26 -22.61 -11.89
N ASN A 298 -27.14 -22.08 -13.11
CA ASN A 298 -28.27 -21.83 -14.01
C ASN A 298 -28.64 -23.07 -14.83
N THR A 299 -28.50 -24.27 -14.26
CA THR A 299 -29.01 -25.51 -14.87
C THR A 299 -30.13 -26.15 -14.05
N ARG A 300 -31.27 -25.46 -13.96
CA ARG A 300 -32.57 -26.12 -13.72
C ARG A 300 -33.37 -26.21 -15.03
N THR A 301 -33.11 -27.30 -15.74
CA THR A 301 -34.12 -28.18 -16.38
C THR A 301 -35.42 -27.51 -16.82
N ARG A 302 -35.51 -27.10 -18.09
CA ARG A 302 -36.78 -27.11 -18.83
C ARG A 302 -36.99 -28.54 -19.36
N THR A 303 -37.66 -29.36 -18.57
CA THR A 303 -38.30 -30.58 -19.05
C THR A 303 -39.54 -30.19 -19.86
N THR A 304 -39.57 -30.62 -21.11
CA THR A 304 -40.74 -30.64 -21.99
C THR A 304 -41.83 -31.53 -21.38
N PRO A 305 -43.10 -31.11 -21.28
CA PRO A 305 -44.19 -32.02 -20.96
C PRO A 305 -44.64 -32.72 -22.25
N GLY A 306 -44.24 -33.99 -22.39
CA GLY A 306 -44.84 -34.92 -23.33
C GLY A 306 -46.26 -35.26 -22.91
N ALA A 307 -47.16 -35.19 -23.88
CA ALA A 307 -48.58 -35.41 -23.77
C ALA A 307 -48.96 -36.81 -23.27
N LEU A 308 -49.99 -36.86 -22.42
CA LEU A 308 -50.80 -38.05 -22.20
C LEU A 308 -52.18 -37.60 -21.70
N GLN A 309 -53.16 -37.54 -22.61
CA GLN A 309 -54.56 -37.81 -22.33
C GLN A 309 -55.39 -37.94 -23.63
N ARG A 310 -55.92 -39.16 -23.82
CA ARG A 310 -57.25 -39.54 -24.37
C ARG A 310 -57.55 -39.04 -25.80
N LEU A 311 -57.73 -39.88 -26.82
CA LEU A 311 -58.53 -41.09 -27.02
C LEU A 311 -57.87 -41.96 -28.10
#